data_AF-A0A1C9I5Q1-F1
#
_entry.id   AF-A0A1C9I5Q1-F1
#
_cell.length_a   1.000
_cell.length_b   1.000
_cell.length_c   1.000
_cell.angle_alpha   90.00
_cell.angle_beta   90.00
_cell.angle_gamma   90.00
#
_symmetry.space_group_name_H-M   'P 1'
#
loop_
_entity.id
_entity.type
_entity.pdbx_description
1 polymer ?
#
loop_
_entity_poly.entity_id
_entity_poly.type
_entity_poly.pdbx_seq_one_letter_code
_entity_poly.pdbx_strand_id
1 'polypeptide(L)' 'MPPRHDLPPSKDPLVNVAVETMKTVQGTSQYYDRDSDPDMAQAGLVGFQEFMAKPDRRKAILTRLEGTRKRIYKI' A
#
# COMPACT_ATOMS: atom_id res chain seq x y z
N MET A 1 13.27 5.16 11.96
CA MET A 1 14.62 5.34 11.38
C MET A 1 15.13 4.00 10.88
N PRO A 2 15.74 3.92 9.68
CA PRO A 2 16.43 2.71 9.22
C PRO A 2 17.51 2.30 10.23
N PRO A 3 17.85 0.99 10.34
CA PRO A 3 18.89 0.52 11.26
C PRO A 3 20.25 1.19 11.07
N ARG A 4 20.54 1.71 9.87
CA ARG A 4 21.77 2.41 9.52
C ARG A 4 21.45 3.84 9.09
N HIS A 5 22.01 4.84 9.78
CA HIS A 5 21.67 6.26 9.62
C HIS A 5 22.90 7.19 9.59
N ASP A 6 24.10 6.60 9.58
CA ASP A 6 25.41 7.25 9.61
C ASP A 6 26.09 7.31 8.23
N LEU A 7 25.36 6.97 7.18
CA LEU A 7 25.88 6.96 5.82
C LEU A 7 26.12 8.41 5.32
N PRO A 8 27.21 8.65 4.57
CA PRO A 8 27.42 9.95 3.93
C PRO A 8 26.32 10.24 2.91
N PRO A 9 26.08 11.52 2.57
CA PRO A 9 25.07 11.91 1.57
C PRO A 9 25.26 11.19 0.24
N SER A 10 24.15 10.80 -0.38
CA SER A 10 24.13 10.22 -1.71
C SER A 10 24.51 11.25 -2.77
N LYS A 11 25.08 10.79 -3.89
CA LYS A 11 25.24 11.61 -5.10
C LYS A 11 23.90 11.98 -5.75
N ASP A 12 22.85 11.20 -5.47
CA ASP A 12 21.50 11.46 -5.95
C ASP A 12 20.75 12.39 -4.98
N PRO A 13 20.34 13.60 -5.41
CA PRO A 13 19.61 14.53 -4.54
C PRO A 13 18.26 13.97 -4.06
N LEU A 14 17.58 13.11 -4.82
CA LEU A 14 16.30 12.53 -4.41
C LEU A 14 16.45 11.60 -3.22
N VAL A 15 17.57 10.86 -3.16
CA VAL A 15 17.88 10.00 -2.01
C VAL A 15 18.09 10.84 -0.76
N ASN A 16 18.77 11.98 -0.86
CA ASN A 16 18.99 12.86 0.28
C ASN A 16 17.68 13.47 0.79
N VAL A 17 16.80 13.91 -0.11
CA VAL A 17 15.45 14.40 0.25
C VAL A 17 14.62 13.31 0.93
N ALA A 18 14.66 12.07 0.42
CA ALA A 18 13.96 10.94 1.03
C ALA A 18 14.48 10.64 2.44
N VAL A 19 15.81 10.67 2.66
CA VAL A 19 16.42 10.47 3.98
C VAL A 19 15.98 11.54 4.97
N GLU A 20 16.02 12.82 4.59
CA GLU A 20 15.56 13.91 5.47
C GLU A 20 14.06 13.81 5.79
N THR A 21 13.25 13.47 4.78
CA THR A 21 11.80 13.27 5.00
C THR A 21 11.56 12.14 6.00
N MET A 22 12.25 11.00 5.83
CA MET A 22 12.15 9.82 6.71
C MET A 22 12.59 10.09 8.15
N LYS A 23 13.36 11.16 8.41
CA LYS A 23 13.70 11.55 9.79
C LYS A 23 12.55 12.21 10.52
N THR A 24 11.60 12.79 9.79
CA THR A 24 10.49 13.58 10.35
C THR A 24 9.20 12.78 10.51
N VAL A 25 9.09 11.61 9.87
CA VAL A 25 7.87 10.79 9.93
C VAL A 25 7.71 10.14 11.31
N GLN A 26 6.47 10.13 11.82
CA GLN A 26 6.15 9.50 13.10
C GLN A 26 6.15 7.97 13.05
N GLY A 27 5.96 7.41 11.85
CA GLY A 27 5.90 5.97 11.64
C GLY A 27 5.89 5.62 10.16
N THR A 28 5.98 4.32 9.89
CA THR A 28 5.99 3.77 8.54
C THR A 28 4.90 2.71 8.41
N SER A 29 4.18 2.69 7.29
CA SER A 29 3.33 1.58 6.90
C SER A 29 4.08 0.62 5.98
N GLN A 30 3.61 -0.61 5.91
CA GLN A 30 4.08 -1.59 4.92
C GLN A 30 3.22 -1.49 3.65
N TYR A 31 3.70 -2.08 2.56
CA TYR A 31 2.91 -2.21 1.34
C TYR A 31 1.66 -3.05 1.60
N TYR A 32 0.54 -2.59 1.06
CA TYR A 32 -0.79 -3.12 1.35
C TYR A 32 -0.94 -4.60 0.96
N ASP A 33 -0.28 -5.01 -0.12
CA ASP A 33 -0.38 -6.30 -0.78
C ASP A 33 0.69 -7.30 -0.34
N ARG A 34 1.61 -6.90 0.55
CA ARG A 34 2.80 -7.69 0.93
C ARG A 34 2.46 -9.14 1.30
N ASP A 35 1.38 -9.32 2.05
CA ASP A 35 0.98 -10.61 2.63
C ASP A 35 -0.36 -11.13 2.04
N SER A 36 -0.77 -10.63 0.86
CA SER A 36 -2.01 -11.05 0.19
C SER A 36 -1.73 -12.00 -0.98
N ASP A 37 -2.73 -12.84 -1.29
CA ASP A 37 -2.71 -13.59 -2.54
C ASP A 37 -2.71 -12.60 -3.73
N PRO A 38 -1.92 -12.82 -4.80
CA PRO A 38 -1.83 -11.89 -5.92
C PRO A 38 -3.17 -11.50 -6.54
N ASP A 39 -4.12 -12.45 -6.64
CA ASP A 39 -5.44 -12.16 -7.19
C ASP A 39 -6.27 -11.28 -6.23
N MET A 40 -6.08 -11.45 -4.92
CA MET A 40 -6.70 -10.62 -3.90
C MET A 40 -6.09 -9.21 -3.89
N ALA A 41 -4.76 -9.12 -4.04
CA ALA A 41 -4.03 -7.88 -4.16
C ALA A 41 -4.41 -7.09 -5.43
N GLN A 42 -4.67 -7.78 -6.54
CA GLN A 42 -5.14 -7.09 -7.74
C GLN A 42 -6.58 -6.58 -7.54
N ALA A 43 -7.47 -7.41 -6.99
CA ALA A 43 -8.86 -7.05 -6.75
C ALA A 43 -8.99 -5.87 -5.78
N GLY A 44 -8.20 -5.87 -4.69
CA GLY A 44 -8.15 -4.79 -3.72
C GLY A 44 -7.71 -3.45 -4.34
N LEU A 45 -6.68 -3.47 -5.18
CA LEU A 45 -6.16 -2.26 -5.83
C LEU A 45 -7.18 -1.65 -6.80
N VAL A 46 -7.83 -2.49 -7.62
CA VAL A 46 -8.91 -2.06 -8.53
C VAL A 46 -10.09 -1.48 -7.73
N GLY A 47 -10.47 -2.14 -6.64
CA GLY A 47 -11.51 -1.64 -5.74
C GLY A 47 -11.17 -0.29 -5.13
N PHE A 48 -9.92 -0.10 -4.70
CA PHE A 48 -9.45 1.17 -4.16
C PHE A 48 -9.47 2.29 -5.22
N GLN A 49 -9.02 2.01 -6.45
CA GLN A 49 -9.08 2.96 -7.56
C GLN A 49 -10.52 3.38 -7.88
N GLU A 50 -11.46 2.43 -7.90
CA GLU A 50 -12.87 2.76 -8.10
C GLU A 50 -13.41 3.64 -6.97
N PHE A 51 -13.06 3.35 -5.72
CA PHE A 51 -13.49 4.15 -4.57
C PHE A 51 -12.98 5.59 -4.66
N MET A 52 -11.72 5.79 -5.07
CA MET A 52 -11.13 7.12 -5.26
C MET A 52 -11.89 7.95 -6.31
N ALA A 53 -12.43 7.31 -7.36
CA ALA A 53 -13.21 7.98 -8.40
C ALA A 53 -14.72 8.09 -8.05
N LYS A 54 -15.26 7.12 -7.31
CA LYS A 54 -16.71 6.95 -7.03
C LYS A 54 -16.93 6.46 -5.59
N PRO A 55 -16.79 7.35 -4.59
CA PRO A 55 -16.84 6.96 -3.19
C PRO A 55 -18.22 6.40 -2.76
N ASP A 56 -19.30 6.81 -3.45
CA ASP A 56 -20.66 6.30 -3.26
C ASP A 56 -20.78 4.79 -3.52
N ARG A 57 -19.88 4.22 -4.34
CA ARG A 57 -19.87 2.79 -4.68
C ARG A 57 -19.22 1.89 -3.63
N ARG A 58 -18.81 2.43 -2.48
CA ARG A 58 -18.14 1.70 -1.40
C ARG A 58 -18.79 0.34 -1.09
N LYS A 59 -20.12 0.30 -0.94
CA LYS A 59 -20.84 -0.95 -0.62
C LYS A 59 -20.66 -2.01 -1.71
N ALA A 60 -20.83 -1.64 -2.98
CA ALA A 60 -20.69 -2.57 -4.10
C ALA A 60 -19.24 -3.09 -4.24
N ILE A 61 -18.24 -2.22 -4.02
CA ILE A 61 -16.83 -2.60 -4.00
C ILE A 61 -16.58 -3.66 -2.92
N LEU A 62 -17.01 -3.39 -1.69
CA LEU A 62 -16.83 -4.34 -0.57
C LEU A 62 -17.53 -5.68 -0.82
N THR A 63 -18.73 -5.68 -1.40
CA THR A 63 -19.43 -6.93 -1.78
C THR A 63 -18.63 -7.77 -2.78
N ARG A 64 -18.04 -7.15 -3.81
CA ARG A 64 -17.20 -7.88 -4.78
C ARG A 64 -15.88 -8.36 -4.19
N LEU A 65 -15.26 -7.56 -3.32
CA LEU A 65 -14.04 -7.95 -2.60
C LEU A 65 -14.31 -9.17 -1.71
N GLU A 66 -15.44 -9.20 -1.02
CA GLU A 66 -15.83 -10.34 -0.18
C GLU A 66 -16.07 -11.61 -1.02
N GLY A 67 -16.75 -11.49 -2.16
CA GLY A 67 -16.89 -12.63 -3.08
C GLY A 67 -15.55 -13.14 -3.62
N THR A 68 -14.62 -12.22 -3.91
CA THR A 68 -13.26 -12.56 -4.36
C THR A 68 -12.47 -13.26 -3.25
N ARG A 69 -12.52 -12.74 -2.03
CA ARG A 69 -11.91 -13.33 -0.83
C ARG A 69 -12.38 -14.77 -0.62
N LYS A 70 -13.70 -15.02 -0.67
CA LYS A 70 -14.28 -16.36 -0.53
C LYS A 70 -13.77 -17.34 -1.59
N ARG A 71 -13.72 -16.90 -2.85
CA ARG A 71 -13.23 -17.73 -3.96
C ARG A 71 -11.75 -18.09 -3.82
N ILE A 72 -10.90 -17.12 -3.51
CA ILE A 72 -9.44 -17.32 -3.40
C ILE A 72 -9.11 -18.20 -2.20
N TYR A 73 -9.66 -17.88 -1.04
CA TYR A 73 -9.34 -18.57 0.21
C TYR A 73 -10.20 -19.79 0.53
N LYS A 74 -11.17 -20.12 -0.34
CA LYS A 74 -12.07 -21.29 -0.22
C LYS A 74 -12.81 -21.33 1.12
N ILE A 75 -13.46 -20.22 1.45
CA ILE A 75 -14.21 -19.96 2.69
C ILE A 75 -15.63 -19.45 2.43
#